data_AF-A0A522TF53-F1
#
_entry.id   AF-A0A522TF53-F1
#
_cell.length_a   1.000
_cell.length_b   1.000
_cell.length_c   1.000
_cell.angle_alpha   90.00
_cell.angle_beta   90.00
_cell.angle_gamma   90.00
#
_symmetry.space_group_name_H-M   'P 1'
#
loop_
_entity.id
_entity.type
_entity.pdbx_description
1 polymer ?
#
loop_
_entity_poly.entity_id
_entity_poly.type
_entity_poly.pdbx_seq_one_letter_code
_entity_poly.pdbx_strand_id
1 'polypeptide(L)'
;MAASNDAQLRANMLEHFGAYAFIEHDVCPLTSFTAEIVGAAVSLGRDGYKERSERLCAIFCSSTEPNAIAAWGSRDWIVISNALMFRLHKSAEALAPQVMHTVGVKDTRLGTVMQKAKSAPGFSTAMASCLYIGAVGFFAGHEVGHHLEGHDGYYLPGSVRLRDASDQDLKLEQQALEIGPDERGAIISRQILTSFLLKFYNGETLSQEDQAEYQAVIATVLSVGLFSALAVIRPRSIGMKEASEKRHPPGALRAWMLSMYLSGKIKECCSLISSPVQQQIQMVSLDIAAAESVGKGAKEAAILNRAKTSEPLGLRAAGIRRALFDPDLPHHLRTLLEIRSRLRPTLRPR
;
A
#
# COMPACT_ATOMS: atom_id res chain seq x y z
N MET A 1 -18.16 21.19 11.30
CA MET A 1 -17.40 22.16 10.49
C MET A 1 -17.17 21.54 9.11
N ALA A 2 -17.45 22.28 8.03
CA ALA A 2 -17.23 21.82 6.66
C ALA A 2 -15.73 21.85 6.30
N ALA A 3 -15.26 20.92 5.46
CA ALA A 3 -13.85 20.82 5.05
C ALA A 3 -13.33 22.14 4.42
N SER A 4 -14.19 22.86 3.70
CA SER A 4 -13.91 24.16 3.07
C SER A 4 -13.54 25.29 4.04
N ASN A 5 -13.91 25.15 5.32
CA ASN A 5 -13.63 26.15 6.35
C ASN A 5 -12.45 25.77 7.25
N ASP A 6 -11.78 24.64 6.97
CA ASP A 6 -10.64 24.17 7.76
C ASP A 6 -9.32 24.75 7.20
N ALA A 7 -8.81 25.80 7.85
CA ALA A 7 -7.61 26.51 7.40
C ALA A 7 -6.35 25.63 7.45
N GLN A 8 -6.26 24.69 8.39
CA GLN A 8 -5.11 23.79 8.50
C GLN A 8 -5.15 22.75 7.38
N LEU A 9 -6.33 22.19 7.09
CA LEU A 9 -6.51 21.33 5.93
C LEU A 9 -6.14 22.05 4.62
N ARG A 10 -6.58 23.31 4.46
CA ARG A 10 -6.23 24.13 3.29
C ARG A 10 -4.72 24.32 3.13
N ALA A 11 -4.02 24.62 4.21
CA ALA A 11 -2.57 24.76 4.19
C ALA A 11 -1.87 23.46 3.76
N ASN A 12 -2.23 22.33 4.38
CA ASN A 12 -1.68 21.01 4.02
C ASN A 12 -1.93 20.66 2.54
N MET A 13 -3.12 20.96 2.04
CA MET A 13 -3.44 20.67 0.64
C MET A 13 -2.66 21.54 -0.35
N LEU A 14 -2.46 22.83 -0.03
CA LEU A 14 -1.64 23.70 -0.87
C LEU A 14 -0.16 23.26 -0.86
N GLU A 15 0.36 22.83 0.29
CA GLU A 15 1.72 22.31 0.41
C GLU A 15 1.95 21.05 -0.42
N HIS A 16 1.04 20.07 -0.33
CA HIS A 16 1.25 18.75 -0.93
C HIS A 16 0.69 18.60 -2.35
N PHE A 17 -0.32 19.38 -2.74
CA PHE A 17 -0.99 19.26 -4.04
C PHE A 17 -0.89 20.52 -4.90
N GLY A 18 -0.38 21.64 -4.37
CA GLY A 18 -0.32 22.92 -5.07
C GLY A 18 -1.67 23.58 -5.34
N ALA A 19 -2.77 22.96 -4.91
CA ALA A 19 -4.14 23.42 -5.14
C ALA A 19 -5.07 22.99 -4.00
N TYR A 20 -6.20 23.70 -3.86
CA TYR A 20 -7.24 23.42 -2.88
C TYR A 20 -8.60 23.34 -3.57
N ALA A 21 -8.81 22.24 -4.29
CA ALA A 21 -10.06 21.94 -4.98
C ALA A 21 -10.54 20.55 -4.56
N PHE A 22 -11.74 20.48 -3.98
CA PHE A 22 -12.37 19.23 -3.60
C PHE A 22 -13.11 18.60 -4.77
N ILE A 23 -13.20 17.28 -4.75
CA ILE A 23 -14.00 16.50 -5.69
C ILE A 23 -15.19 15.93 -4.92
N GLU A 24 -16.39 16.12 -5.46
CA GLU A 24 -17.59 15.48 -4.93
C GLU A 24 -17.55 13.96 -5.19
N HIS A 25 -18.08 13.18 -4.26
CA HIS A 25 -17.96 11.72 -4.30
C HIS A 25 -18.61 11.06 -5.53
N ASP A 26 -19.60 11.72 -6.14
CA ASP A 26 -20.43 11.13 -7.21
C ASP A 26 -20.13 11.67 -8.62
N VAL A 27 -18.98 12.32 -8.80
CA VAL A 27 -18.59 12.90 -10.10
C VAL A 27 -18.42 11.82 -11.18
N CYS A 28 -17.95 10.63 -10.81
CA CYS A 28 -17.87 9.50 -11.73
C CYS A 28 -17.86 8.15 -10.98
N PRO A 29 -18.16 7.03 -11.67
CA PRO A 29 -18.27 5.72 -11.03
C PRO A 29 -17.00 5.27 -10.27
N LEU A 30 -15.81 5.66 -10.76
CA LEU A 30 -14.56 5.36 -10.09
C LEU A 30 -14.44 6.12 -8.75
N THR A 31 -14.91 7.37 -8.68
CA THR A 31 -14.84 8.18 -7.46
C THR A 31 -15.79 7.62 -6.40
N SER A 32 -17.03 7.25 -6.78
CA SER A 32 -17.97 6.61 -5.86
C SER A 32 -17.43 5.28 -5.31
N PHE A 33 -16.86 4.43 -6.18
CA PHE A 33 -16.27 3.16 -5.74
C PHE A 33 -15.04 3.37 -4.84
N THR A 34 -14.21 4.38 -5.13
CA THR A 34 -13.09 4.76 -4.25
C THR A 34 -13.61 5.25 -2.90
N ALA A 35 -14.68 6.05 -2.89
CA ALA A 35 -15.31 6.53 -1.67
C ALA A 35 -15.82 5.38 -0.77
N GLU A 36 -16.35 4.31 -1.35
CA GLU A 36 -16.73 3.10 -0.59
C GLU A 36 -15.52 2.44 0.08
N ILE A 37 -14.42 2.25 -0.65
CA ILE A 37 -13.19 1.64 -0.13
C ILE A 37 -12.60 2.49 1.00
N VAL A 38 -12.53 3.81 0.79
CA VAL A 38 -11.98 4.76 1.75
C VAL A 38 -12.91 4.91 2.96
N GLY A 39 -14.22 4.87 2.76
CA GLY A 39 -15.21 4.84 3.83
C GLY A 39 -15.04 3.61 4.72
N ALA A 40 -14.79 2.44 4.13
CA ALA A 40 -14.47 1.22 4.88
C ALA A 40 -13.15 1.36 5.66
N ALA A 41 -12.11 1.96 5.05
CA ALA A 41 -10.84 2.24 5.73
C ALA A 41 -11.01 3.21 6.91
N VAL A 42 -11.80 4.28 6.74
CA VAL A 42 -12.16 5.22 7.82
C VAL A 42 -12.90 4.48 8.93
N SER A 43 -13.90 3.64 8.60
CA SER A 43 -14.63 2.87 9.60
C SER A 43 -13.70 1.99 10.42
N LEU A 44 -12.83 1.21 9.77
CA LEU A 44 -11.84 0.37 10.45
C LEU A 44 -10.82 1.19 11.27
N GLY A 45 -10.46 2.38 10.78
CA GLY A 45 -9.59 3.31 11.49
C GLY A 45 -10.23 3.86 12.75
N ARG A 46 -11.52 4.18 12.71
CA ARG A 46 -12.28 4.69 13.85
C ARG A 46 -12.33 3.71 15.03
N ASP A 47 -12.34 2.41 14.75
CA ASP A 47 -12.27 1.37 15.79
C ASP A 47 -10.94 1.40 16.56
N GLY A 48 -9.90 2.01 16.00
CA GLY A 48 -8.59 2.19 16.63
C GLY A 48 -8.46 3.41 17.53
N TYR A 49 -9.39 4.37 17.45
CA TYR A 49 -9.38 5.58 18.28
C TYR A 49 -9.87 5.25 19.70
N LYS A 50 -9.22 5.81 20.73
CA LYS A 50 -9.69 5.69 22.11
C LYS A 50 -10.90 6.58 22.38
N GLU A 51 -10.89 7.78 21.82
CA GLU A 51 -11.94 8.79 21.97
C GLU A 51 -12.11 9.59 20.68
N ARG A 52 -13.28 10.21 20.49
CA ARG A 52 -13.56 11.16 19.38
C ARG A 52 -13.31 10.58 17.98
N SER A 53 -13.63 9.31 17.77
CA SER A 53 -13.39 8.61 16.49
C SER A 53 -14.12 9.27 15.31
N GLU A 54 -15.22 9.99 15.55
CA GLU A 54 -15.94 10.76 14.54
C GLU A 54 -15.10 11.88 13.88
N ARG A 55 -13.94 12.21 14.46
CA ARG A 55 -12.98 13.14 13.88
C ARG A 55 -12.33 12.61 12.61
N LEU A 56 -12.08 11.30 12.52
CA LEU A 56 -11.45 10.71 11.34
C LEU A 56 -12.41 10.79 10.16
N CYS A 57 -12.03 11.51 9.12
CA CYS A 57 -12.83 11.76 7.93
C CYS A 57 -11.96 11.66 6.68
N ALA A 58 -12.59 11.44 5.52
CA ALA A 58 -11.88 11.41 4.25
C ALA A 58 -12.50 12.40 3.26
N ILE A 59 -11.66 12.91 2.37
CA ILE A 59 -12.04 13.80 1.27
C ILE A 59 -11.21 13.48 0.03
N PHE A 60 -11.75 13.85 -1.12
CA PHE A 60 -11.05 13.73 -2.41
C PHE A 60 -10.68 15.11 -2.92
N CYS A 61 -9.51 15.20 -3.57
CA CYS A 61 -9.03 16.43 -4.15
C CYS A 61 -8.65 16.29 -5.62
N SER A 62 -8.75 17.39 -6.35
CA SER A 62 -8.24 17.48 -7.72
C SER A 62 -6.78 17.90 -7.68
N SER A 63 -5.90 17.03 -8.14
CA SER A 63 -4.47 17.30 -8.26
C SER A 63 -3.88 16.50 -9.42
N THR A 64 -2.88 17.07 -10.10
CA THR A 64 -2.07 16.33 -11.07
C THR A 64 -1.08 15.38 -10.39
N GLU A 65 -0.80 15.58 -9.11
CA GLU A 65 0.12 14.78 -8.33
C GLU A 65 -0.60 13.56 -7.70
N PRO A 66 -0.17 12.33 -8.00
CA PRO A 66 -0.74 11.13 -7.41
C PRO A 66 -0.22 10.96 -5.98
N ASN A 67 -1.02 11.38 -4.99
CA ASN A 67 -0.65 11.33 -3.59
C ASN A 67 -1.85 11.12 -2.66
N ALA A 68 -1.58 10.63 -1.46
CA ALA A 68 -2.49 10.58 -0.32
C ALA A 68 -1.79 11.23 0.88
N ILE A 69 -2.54 11.91 1.74
CA ILE A 69 -1.99 12.53 2.96
C ILE A 69 -2.94 12.40 4.15
N ALA A 70 -2.35 12.25 5.33
CA ALA A 70 -2.95 12.53 6.61
C ALA A 70 -2.76 14.02 6.93
N ALA A 71 -3.86 14.75 7.10
CA ALA A 71 -3.86 16.16 7.47
C ALA A 71 -4.62 16.38 8.77
N TRP A 72 -4.07 17.22 9.65
CA TRP A 72 -4.64 17.50 10.96
C TRP A 72 -5.24 18.92 10.98
N GLY A 73 -6.42 19.03 11.57
CA GLY A 73 -7.20 20.26 11.58
C GLY A 73 -8.31 20.27 12.61
N SER A 74 -9.43 20.89 12.25
CA SER A 74 -10.69 20.76 12.99
C SER A 74 -11.13 19.29 13.10
N ARG A 75 -10.71 18.46 12.15
CA ARG A 75 -10.87 17.01 12.07
C ARG A 75 -9.54 16.34 11.68
N ASP A 76 -9.55 15.02 11.68
CA ASP A 76 -8.41 14.20 11.27
C ASP A 76 -8.72 13.72 9.84
N TRP A 77 -8.08 14.36 8.86
CA TRP A 77 -8.43 14.21 7.45
C TRP A 77 -7.52 13.22 6.75
N ILE A 78 -8.12 12.35 5.93
CA ILE A 78 -7.45 11.58 4.89
C ILE A 78 -7.79 12.26 3.57
N VAL A 79 -6.78 12.69 2.82
CA VAL A 79 -6.96 13.34 1.52
C VAL A 79 -6.40 12.45 0.43
N ILE A 80 -7.21 12.12 -0.57
CA ILE A 80 -6.81 11.29 -1.71
C ILE A 80 -6.97 12.08 -3.00
N SER A 81 -5.92 12.16 -3.80
CA SER A 81 -5.99 12.86 -5.10
C SER A 81 -6.60 11.99 -6.21
N ASN A 82 -7.29 12.61 -7.15
CA ASN A 82 -7.75 11.94 -8.37
C ASN A 82 -6.61 11.39 -9.23
N ALA A 83 -5.46 12.07 -9.32
CA ALA A 83 -4.30 11.50 -9.99
C ALA A 83 -3.85 10.17 -9.36
N LEU A 84 -3.95 10.03 -8.02
CA LEU A 84 -3.68 8.76 -7.36
C LEU A 84 -4.71 7.71 -7.76
N MET A 85 -6.00 8.05 -7.69
CA MET A 85 -7.10 7.16 -8.08
C MET A 85 -6.93 6.63 -9.50
N PHE A 86 -6.66 7.51 -10.48
CA PHE A 86 -6.49 7.12 -11.88
C PHE A 86 -5.23 6.28 -12.11
N ARG A 87 -4.15 6.58 -11.41
CA ARG A 87 -2.90 5.83 -11.53
C ARG A 87 -3.03 4.41 -10.99
N LEU A 88 -3.68 4.26 -9.84
CA LEU A 88 -3.97 2.95 -9.26
C LEU A 88 -4.95 2.15 -10.12
N HIS A 89 -5.97 2.81 -10.69
CA HIS A 89 -6.94 2.19 -11.60
C HIS A 89 -6.23 1.62 -12.83
N LYS A 90 -5.43 2.45 -13.51
CA LYS A 90 -4.65 2.02 -14.67
C LYS A 90 -3.70 0.87 -14.35
N SER A 91 -3.05 0.90 -13.20
CA SER A 91 -2.16 -0.19 -12.78
C SER A 91 -2.94 -1.47 -12.52
N ALA A 92 -4.09 -1.41 -11.86
CA ALA A 92 -4.94 -2.57 -11.61
C ALA A 92 -5.45 -3.20 -12.91
N GLU A 93 -5.86 -2.39 -13.89
CA GLU A 93 -6.24 -2.83 -15.24
C GLU A 93 -5.08 -3.53 -15.97
N ALA A 94 -3.86 -2.99 -15.87
CA ALA A 94 -2.68 -3.57 -16.50
C ALA A 94 -2.20 -4.88 -15.84
N LEU A 95 -2.40 -5.00 -14.52
CA LEU A 95 -1.99 -6.15 -13.73
C LEU A 95 -2.99 -7.30 -13.79
N ALA A 96 -4.29 -7.02 -13.93
CA ALA A 96 -5.33 -8.05 -13.89
C ALA A 96 -5.12 -9.18 -14.90
N PRO A 97 -4.79 -8.94 -16.19
CA PRO A 97 -4.48 -10.01 -17.13
C PRO A 97 -3.24 -10.81 -16.72
N GLN A 98 -2.22 -10.16 -16.18
CA GLN A 98 -0.99 -10.84 -15.75
C GLN A 98 -1.26 -11.78 -14.56
N VAL A 99 -2.07 -11.34 -13.59
CA VAL A 99 -2.48 -12.20 -12.46
C VAL A 99 -3.33 -13.37 -12.95
N MET A 100 -4.28 -13.12 -13.84
CA MET A 100 -5.14 -14.17 -14.38
C MET A 100 -4.37 -15.21 -15.20
N HIS A 101 -3.46 -14.78 -16.07
CA HIS A 101 -2.82 -15.66 -17.05
C HIS A 101 -1.43 -16.16 -16.63
N THR A 102 -0.58 -15.30 -16.07
CA THR A 102 0.82 -15.62 -15.74
C THR A 102 0.93 -16.37 -14.42
N VAL A 103 0.07 -16.07 -13.45
CA VAL A 103 0.04 -16.76 -12.13
C VAL A 103 -0.90 -17.98 -12.14
N GLY A 104 -1.60 -18.23 -13.26
CA GLY A 104 -2.49 -19.39 -13.42
C GLY A 104 -3.81 -19.28 -12.68
N VAL A 105 -4.18 -18.10 -12.16
CA VAL A 105 -5.46 -17.93 -11.44
C VAL A 105 -6.65 -18.30 -12.32
N LYS A 106 -6.60 -18.03 -13.64
CA LYS A 106 -7.68 -18.38 -14.58
C LYS A 106 -8.09 -19.85 -14.55
N ASP A 107 -7.16 -20.75 -14.24
CA ASP A 107 -7.35 -22.20 -14.32
C ASP A 107 -7.93 -22.76 -13.00
N THR A 108 -8.08 -21.91 -11.98
CA THR A 108 -8.67 -22.24 -10.68
C THR A 108 -10.19 -22.06 -10.68
N ARG A 109 -10.87 -22.70 -9.73
CA ARG A 109 -12.33 -22.50 -9.55
C ARG A 109 -12.64 -21.03 -9.25
N LEU A 110 -11.88 -20.42 -8.34
CA LEU A 110 -12.05 -19.02 -7.97
C LEU A 110 -11.82 -18.08 -9.15
N GLY A 111 -10.80 -18.34 -9.97
CA GLY A 111 -10.55 -17.55 -11.19
C GLY A 111 -11.70 -17.65 -12.20
N THR A 112 -12.28 -18.84 -12.36
CA THR A 112 -13.47 -19.03 -13.21
C THR A 112 -14.67 -18.22 -12.70
N VAL A 113 -14.89 -18.19 -11.38
CA VAL A 113 -15.93 -17.36 -10.75
C VAL A 113 -15.64 -15.88 -10.98
N MET A 114 -14.41 -15.43 -10.76
CA MET A 114 -13.99 -14.04 -10.96
C MET A 114 -14.12 -13.57 -12.42
N GLN A 115 -13.91 -14.46 -13.41
CA GLN A 115 -14.12 -14.14 -14.82
C GLN A 115 -15.59 -13.89 -15.17
N LYS A 116 -16.50 -14.60 -14.52
CA LYS A 116 -17.96 -14.47 -14.73
C LYS A 116 -18.59 -13.38 -13.86
N ALA A 117 -17.87 -12.94 -12.81
CA ALA A 117 -18.34 -11.93 -11.89
C ALA A 117 -18.46 -10.56 -12.57
N LYS A 118 -19.49 -9.81 -12.17
CA LYS A 118 -19.64 -8.41 -12.55
C LYS A 118 -18.50 -7.60 -11.93
N SER A 119 -17.77 -6.84 -12.75
CA SER A 119 -16.76 -5.90 -12.28
C SER A 119 -17.40 -4.74 -11.53
N ALA A 120 -16.60 -4.08 -10.67
CA ALA A 120 -17.02 -2.81 -10.10
C ALA A 120 -17.15 -1.74 -11.20
N PRO A 121 -17.99 -0.71 -11.02
CA PRO A 121 -18.16 0.35 -12.00
C PRO A 121 -16.83 1.00 -12.39
N GLY A 122 -16.59 1.14 -13.70
CA GLY A 122 -15.35 1.70 -14.24
C GLY A 122 -14.21 0.70 -14.44
N PHE A 123 -14.41 -0.60 -14.16
CA PHE A 123 -13.39 -1.64 -14.37
C PHE A 123 -13.78 -2.64 -15.46
N SER A 124 -12.78 -3.12 -16.20
CA SER A 124 -12.96 -4.12 -17.26
C SER A 124 -13.21 -5.53 -16.70
N THR A 125 -12.67 -5.83 -15.51
CA THR A 125 -12.74 -7.17 -14.90
C THR A 125 -12.89 -7.10 -13.38
N ALA A 126 -13.47 -8.14 -12.77
CA ALA A 126 -13.56 -8.25 -11.31
C ALA A 126 -12.17 -8.38 -10.66
N MET A 127 -11.19 -8.99 -11.35
CA MET A 127 -9.79 -9.03 -10.92
C MET A 127 -9.21 -7.62 -10.80
N ALA A 128 -9.39 -6.76 -11.81
CA ALA A 128 -8.94 -5.37 -11.74
C ALA A 128 -9.58 -4.62 -10.56
N SER A 129 -10.88 -4.84 -10.31
CA SER A 129 -11.56 -4.27 -9.14
C SER A 129 -10.91 -4.73 -7.82
N CYS A 130 -10.59 -6.02 -7.68
CA CYS A 130 -9.93 -6.57 -6.48
C CYS A 130 -8.55 -5.97 -6.25
N LEU A 131 -7.73 -5.88 -7.30
CA LEU A 131 -6.39 -5.29 -7.21
C LEU A 131 -6.48 -3.81 -6.81
N TYR A 132 -7.44 -3.08 -7.37
CA TYR A 132 -7.68 -1.68 -7.03
C TYR A 132 -8.11 -1.48 -5.58
N ILE A 133 -9.02 -2.31 -5.06
CA ILE A 133 -9.42 -2.31 -3.64
C ILE A 133 -8.19 -2.46 -2.75
N GLY A 134 -7.30 -3.41 -3.07
CA GLY A 134 -6.07 -3.62 -2.33
C GLY A 134 -5.17 -2.37 -2.31
N ALA A 135 -5.03 -1.71 -3.46
CA ALA A 135 -4.18 -0.53 -3.62
C ALA A 135 -4.72 0.69 -2.86
N VAL A 136 -5.99 1.03 -3.08
CA VAL A 136 -6.65 2.17 -2.42
C VAL A 136 -6.76 1.94 -0.92
N GLY A 137 -7.13 0.72 -0.51
CA GLY A 137 -7.20 0.34 0.89
C GLY A 137 -5.85 0.46 1.59
N PHE A 138 -4.75 0.19 0.87
CA PHE A 138 -3.40 0.37 1.42
C PHE A 138 -3.07 1.84 1.67
N PHE A 139 -3.25 2.71 0.67
CA PHE A 139 -2.99 4.15 0.84
C PHE A 139 -3.91 4.78 1.90
N ALA A 140 -5.21 4.51 1.84
CA ALA A 140 -6.13 5.03 2.85
C ALA A 140 -5.79 4.51 4.25
N GLY A 141 -5.47 3.22 4.38
CA GLY A 141 -5.08 2.62 5.65
C GLY A 141 -3.71 3.10 6.17
N HIS A 142 -2.80 3.49 5.27
CA HIS A 142 -1.52 4.11 5.62
C HIS A 142 -1.77 5.49 6.25
N GLU A 143 -2.61 6.33 5.65
CA GLU A 143 -2.98 7.62 6.24
C GLU A 143 -3.75 7.47 7.57
N VAL A 144 -4.61 6.44 7.69
CA VAL A 144 -5.21 6.06 8.99
C VAL A 144 -4.11 5.76 10.01
N GLY A 145 -3.06 5.04 9.61
CA GLY A 145 -1.93 4.71 10.48
C GLY A 145 -1.21 5.94 11.02
N HIS A 146 -0.98 6.96 10.18
CA HIS A 146 -0.42 8.24 10.63
C HIS A 146 -1.25 8.92 11.72
N HIS A 147 -2.58 8.88 11.58
CA HIS A 147 -3.50 9.42 12.60
C HIS A 147 -3.48 8.61 13.88
N LEU A 148 -3.59 7.29 13.80
CA LEU A 148 -3.63 6.39 14.96
C LEU A 148 -2.33 6.39 15.76
N GLU A 149 -1.19 6.45 15.08
CA GLU A 149 0.10 6.53 15.75
C GLU A 149 0.42 7.94 16.28
N GLY A 150 -0.40 8.95 15.96
CA GLY A 150 -0.26 10.30 16.52
C GLY A 150 0.92 11.08 15.95
N HIS A 151 1.11 10.99 14.63
CA HIS A 151 2.24 11.63 13.95
C HIS A 151 2.13 13.16 13.90
N ASP A 152 0.95 13.75 14.11
CA ASP A 152 0.79 15.19 14.33
C ASP A 152 1.71 15.69 15.45
N GLY A 153 1.80 14.90 16.52
CA GLY A 153 2.63 15.15 17.68
C GLY A 153 4.13 15.19 17.37
N TYR A 154 4.58 14.76 16.20
CA TYR A 154 5.97 14.85 15.75
C TYR A 154 6.21 16.09 14.87
N TYR A 155 5.30 16.39 13.95
CA TYR A 155 5.45 17.48 12.98
C TYR A 155 5.07 18.87 13.54
N LEU A 156 4.29 18.95 14.62
CA LEU A 156 3.87 20.22 15.23
C LEU A 156 4.99 20.96 16.01
N PRO A 157 5.05 22.30 15.97
CA PRO A 157 6.00 23.10 16.76
C PRO A 157 5.89 22.81 18.27
N GLY A 158 7.02 22.55 18.94
CA GLY A 158 7.07 22.24 20.38
C GLY A 158 6.93 20.76 20.72
N SER A 159 6.77 19.89 19.72
CA SER A 159 6.94 18.44 19.86
C SER A 159 8.31 18.08 20.41
N VAL A 160 8.44 16.85 20.94
CA VAL A 160 9.74 16.22 21.23
C VAL A 160 10.42 15.87 19.90
N ARG A 161 10.68 16.88 19.06
CA ARG A 161 11.88 16.82 18.23
C ARG A 161 12.99 16.61 19.25
N LEU A 162 13.82 15.59 19.07
CA LEU A 162 15.08 15.57 19.80
C LEU A 162 15.75 16.91 19.44
N ARG A 163 15.79 17.84 20.40
CA ARG A 163 16.03 19.28 20.13
C ARG A 163 17.43 19.57 19.57
N ASP A 164 18.24 18.52 19.39
CA ASP A 164 19.62 18.54 18.93
C ASP A 164 19.91 17.47 17.83
N ALA A 165 18.89 16.95 17.16
CA ALA A 165 19.06 15.95 16.10
C ALA A 165 19.75 16.55 14.86
N SER A 166 20.73 15.83 14.30
CA SER A 166 21.32 16.20 13.01
C SER A 166 20.27 16.06 11.89
N ASP A 167 20.48 16.73 10.75
CA ASP A 167 19.62 16.57 9.56
C ASP A 167 19.51 15.10 9.10
N GLN A 168 20.54 14.30 9.37
CA GLN A 168 20.54 12.87 9.07
C GLN A 168 19.68 12.07 10.06
N ASP A 169 19.71 12.40 11.34
CA ASP A 169 18.86 11.77 12.35
C ASP A 169 17.37 12.05 12.05
N LEU A 170 17.04 13.29 11.69
CA LEU A 170 15.68 13.68 11.31
C LEU A 170 15.15 12.87 10.12
N LYS A 171 16.01 12.58 9.14
CA LYS A 171 15.66 11.75 7.98
C LYS A 171 15.39 10.32 8.39
N LEU A 172 16.23 9.72 9.24
CA LEU A 172 16.02 8.36 9.75
C LEU A 172 14.79 8.26 10.64
N GLU A 173 14.49 9.28 11.44
CA GLU A 173 13.26 9.38 12.23
C GLU A 173 12.02 9.40 11.34
N GLN A 174 12.01 10.22 10.30
CA GLN A 174 10.92 10.24 9.31
C GLN A 174 10.75 8.87 8.62
N GLN A 175 11.85 8.18 8.30
CA GLN A 175 11.78 6.82 7.77
C GLN A 175 11.20 5.82 8.75
N ALA A 176 11.61 5.89 10.02
CA ALA A 176 11.14 4.99 11.07
C ALA A 176 9.63 5.16 11.34
N LEU A 177 9.12 6.39 11.23
CA LEU A 177 7.70 6.69 11.36
C LEU A 177 6.86 6.03 10.26
N GLU A 178 7.40 5.72 9.08
CA GLU A 178 6.61 5.14 7.99
C GLU A 178 6.28 3.65 8.20
N ILE A 179 7.00 2.95 9.09
CA ILE A 179 6.85 1.51 9.31
C ILE A 179 5.45 1.16 9.85
N GLY A 180 4.98 1.89 10.85
CA GLY A 180 3.67 1.64 11.48
C GLY A 180 2.48 1.92 10.56
N PRO A 181 2.45 3.07 9.88
CA PRO A 181 1.54 3.35 8.77
C PRO A 181 1.55 2.29 7.68
N ASP A 182 2.72 1.80 7.25
CA ASP A 182 2.83 0.71 6.28
C ASP A 182 2.18 -0.60 6.79
N GLU A 183 2.44 -0.98 8.04
CA GLU A 183 1.79 -2.12 8.70
C GLU A 183 0.28 -1.93 8.76
N ARG A 184 -0.20 -0.73 9.13
CA ARG A 184 -1.64 -0.41 9.25
C ARG A 184 -2.34 -0.41 7.90
N GLY A 185 -1.72 0.18 6.88
CA GLY A 185 -2.18 0.15 5.50
C GLY A 185 -2.36 -1.27 5.01
N ALA A 186 -1.39 -2.15 5.32
CA ALA A 186 -1.49 -3.55 4.96
C ALA A 186 -2.63 -4.30 5.70
N ILE A 187 -2.86 -4.02 6.98
CA ILE A 187 -3.96 -4.60 7.77
C ILE A 187 -5.32 -4.21 7.19
N ILE A 188 -5.54 -2.90 7.02
CA ILE A 188 -6.83 -2.35 6.58
C ILE A 188 -7.13 -2.81 5.16
N SER A 189 -6.16 -2.71 4.25
CA SER A 189 -6.28 -3.20 2.88
C SER A 189 -6.71 -4.66 2.84
N ARG A 190 -6.05 -5.52 3.62
CA ARG A 190 -6.40 -6.94 3.72
C ARG A 190 -7.82 -7.14 4.22
N GLN A 191 -8.25 -6.46 5.27
CA GLN A 191 -9.60 -6.62 5.83
C GLN A 191 -10.69 -6.25 4.81
N ILE A 192 -10.50 -5.14 4.09
CA ILE A 192 -11.44 -4.69 3.06
C ILE A 192 -11.46 -5.68 1.89
N LEU A 193 -10.27 -6.03 1.37
CA LEU A 193 -10.15 -6.91 0.20
C LEU A 193 -10.61 -8.33 0.51
N THR A 194 -10.30 -8.90 1.67
CA THR A 194 -10.79 -10.22 2.09
C THR A 194 -12.32 -10.25 2.12
N SER A 195 -12.96 -9.21 2.67
CA SER A 195 -14.44 -9.13 2.70
C SER A 195 -15.04 -9.10 1.31
N PHE A 196 -14.35 -8.50 0.34
CA PHE A 196 -14.76 -8.50 -1.06
C PHE A 196 -14.53 -9.86 -1.73
N LEU A 197 -13.35 -10.47 -1.52
CA LEU A 197 -12.98 -11.76 -2.10
C LEU A 197 -13.87 -12.91 -1.60
N LEU A 198 -14.33 -12.85 -0.35
CA LEU A 198 -15.26 -13.82 0.22
C LEU A 198 -16.60 -13.88 -0.55
N LYS A 199 -16.99 -12.84 -1.29
CA LYS A 199 -18.20 -12.87 -2.14
C LYS A 199 -18.08 -13.83 -3.32
N PHE A 200 -16.86 -14.18 -3.71
CA PHE A 200 -16.59 -15.16 -4.77
C PHE A 200 -16.43 -16.58 -4.24
N TYR A 201 -16.38 -16.74 -2.91
CA TYR A 201 -16.36 -18.05 -2.28
C TYR A 201 -17.79 -18.57 -2.18
N ASN A 202 -18.13 -19.54 -3.04
CA ASN A 202 -19.40 -20.26 -2.92
C ASN A 202 -19.22 -21.27 -1.79
N GLY A 203 -19.98 -21.13 -0.69
CA GLY A 203 -19.85 -21.88 0.56
C GLY A 203 -20.10 -23.40 0.49
N GLU A 204 -19.82 -24.01 -0.65
CA GLU A 204 -19.75 -25.45 -0.84
C GLU A 204 -18.66 -26.04 0.06
N THR A 205 -18.89 -27.25 0.57
CA THR A 205 -17.88 -27.99 1.32
C THR A 205 -16.79 -28.45 0.35
N LEU A 206 -15.77 -27.63 0.20
CA LEU A 206 -14.61 -27.90 -0.65
C LEU A 206 -13.71 -29.00 -0.06
N SER A 207 -13.08 -29.77 -0.94
CA SER A 207 -11.98 -30.65 -0.52
C SER A 207 -10.83 -29.83 0.08
N GLN A 208 -9.96 -30.44 0.89
CA GLN A 208 -8.82 -29.73 1.46
C GLN A 208 -7.87 -29.16 0.39
N GLU A 209 -7.75 -29.87 -0.75
CA GLU A 209 -6.97 -29.42 -1.90
C GLU A 209 -7.59 -28.19 -2.57
N ASP A 210 -8.90 -28.21 -2.81
CA ASP A 210 -9.63 -27.04 -3.31
C ASP A 210 -9.47 -25.87 -2.33
N GLN A 211 -9.63 -26.09 -1.02
CA GLN A 211 -9.46 -25.02 -0.02
C GLN A 211 -8.04 -24.41 -0.04
N ALA A 212 -7.00 -25.23 -0.25
CA ALA A 212 -5.63 -24.75 -0.41
C ALA A 212 -5.46 -23.91 -1.69
N GLU A 213 -6.06 -24.33 -2.81
CA GLU A 213 -6.11 -23.54 -4.06
C GLU A 213 -6.78 -22.18 -3.83
N TYR A 214 -7.96 -22.16 -3.20
CA TYR A 214 -8.68 -20.92 -2.89
C TYR A 214 -7.84 -19.98 -2.01
N GLN A 215 -7.20 -20.53 -0.96
CA GLN A 215 -6.31 -19.74 -0.11
C GLN A 215 -5.12 -19.18 -0.89
N ALA A 216 -4.51 -19.96 -1.79
CA ALA A 216 -3.40 -19.52 -2.63
C ALA A 216 -3.80 -18.39 -3.59
N VAL A 217 -4.99 -18.49 -4.21
CA VAL A 217 -5.53 -17.41 -5.06
C VAL A 217 -5.82 -16.16 -4.23
N ILE A 218 -6.48 -16.29 -3.07
CA ILE A 218 -6.74 -15.16 -2.17
C ILE A 218 -5.43 -14.48 -1.76
N ALA A 219 -4.44 -15.26 -1.32
CA ALA A 219 -3.13 -14.76 -0.93
C ALA A 219 -2.40 -14.05 -2.08
N THR A 220 -2.54 -14.56 -3.31
CA THR A 220 -1.99 -13.93 -4.52
C THR A 220 -2.67 -12.60 -4.82
N VAL A 221 -4.00 -12.57 -4.87
CA VAL A 221 -4.77 -11.35 -5.18
C VAL A 221 -4.56 -10.28 -4.11
N LEU A 222 -4.54 -10.67 -2.83
CA LEU A 222 -4.15 -9.80 -1.72
C LEU A 222 -2.76 -9.22 -1.97
N SER A 223 -1.76 -10.08 -2.19
CA SER A 223 -0.37 -9.64 -2.35
C SER A 223 -0.19 -8.69 -3.52
N VAL A 224 -0.67 -9.04 -4.71
CA VAL A 224 -0.55 -8.19 -5.91
C VAL A 224 -1.37 -6.92 -5.76
N GLY A 225 -2.56 -6.98 -5.15
CA GLY A 225 -3.41 -5.82 -4.91
C GLY A 225 -2.70 -4.80 -4.04
N LEU A 226 -2.12 -5.21 -2.91
CA LEU A 226 -1.32 -4.33 -2.07
C LEU A 226 -0.07 -3.81 -2.80
N PHE A 227 0.68 -4.67 -3.49
CA PHE A 227 1.87 -4.24 -4.22
C PHE A 227 1.57 -3.38 -5.45
N SER A 228 0.34 -3.31 -5.95
CA SER A 228 -0.01 -2.36 -7.01
C SER A 228 0.21 -0.90 -6.58
N ALA A 229 0.28 -0.63 -5.27
CA ALA A 229 0.78 0.64 -4.72
C ALA A 229 2.21 0.98 -5.16
N LEU A 230 3.04 -0.02 -5.51
CA LEU A 230 4.38 0.20 -6.07
C LEU A 230 4.35 0.96 -7.39
N ALA A 231 3.25 0.88 -8.15
CA ALA A 231 3.07 1.68 -9.36
C ALA A 231 3.07 3.17 -9.06
N VAL A 232 2.82 3.60 -7.81
CA VAL A 232 2.90 4.99 -7.33
C VAL A 232 4.26 5.26 -6.68
N ILE A 233 4.67 4.40 -5.75
CA ILE A 233 5.94 4.49 -5.00
C ILE A 233 7.17 4.51 -5.92
N ARG A 234 7.11 3.82 -7.08
CA ARG A 234 8.19 3.72 -8.08
C ARG A 234 9.55 3.34 -7.45
N PRO A 235 9.68 2.12 -6.92
CA PRO A 235 10.95 1.64 -6.38
C PRO A 235 12.08 1.82 -7.39
N ARG A 236 13.21 2.35 -6.91
CA ARG A 236 14.47 2.46 -7.64
C ARG A 236 15.58 1.89 -6.76
N SER A 237 16.63 1.37 -7.39
CA SER A 237 17.84 0.94 -6.69
C SER A 237 18.48 2.15 -6.00
N ILE A 238 18.72 2.04 -4.70
CA ILE A 238 19.47 3.01 -3.89
C ILE A 238 20.34 2.17 -2.93
N GLY A 239 21.61 2.51 -2.76
CA GLY A 239 22.45 1.84 -1.75
C GLY A 239 22.02 2.22 -0.34
N MET A 240 22.15 1.34 0.65
CA MET A 240 21.66 1.65 2.02
C MET A 240 22.38 2.85 2.67
N LYS A 241 23.61 3.17 2.25
CA LYS A 241 24.32 4.40 2.65
C LYS A 241 23.68 5.67 2.10
N GLU A 242 23.11 5.63 0.90
CA GLU A 242 22.38 6.75 0.30
C GLU A 242 20.92 6.79 0.81
N ALA A 243 20.39 5.66 1.28
CA ALA A 243 19.06 5.57 1.85
C ALA A 243 18.91 6.43 3.10
N SER A 244 19.92 6.49 3.98
CA SER A 244 19.92 7.32 5.19
C SER A 244 19.84 8.83 4.90
N GLU A 245 20.12 9.24 3.66
CA GLU A 245 20.03 10.64 3.25
C GLU A 245 18.64 11.06 2.74
N LYS A 246 17.67 10.13 2.69
CA LYS A 246 16.29 10.38 2.22
C LYS A 246 15.32 10.59 3.39
N ARG A 247 14.28 11.39 3.15
CA ARG A 247 13.21 11.65 4.15
C ARG A 247 12.19 10.51 4.26
N HIS A 248 11.93 9.80 3.17
CA HIS A 248 11.09 8.60 3.17
C HIS A 248 11.94 7.37 2.88
N PRO A 249 11.55 6.18 3.39
CA PRO A 249 12.31 4.98 3.14
C PRO A 249 12.32 4.70 1.63
N PRO A 250 13.45 4.23 1.07
CA PRO A 250 13.51 3.89 -0.35
C PRO A 250 12.35 2.98 -0.74
N GLY A 251 11.74 3.23 -1.90
CA GLY A 251 10.60 2.45 -2.36
C GLY A 251 10.88 0.94 -2.43
N ALA A 252 12.13 0.56 -2.74
CA ALA A 252 12.57 -0.84 -2.72
C ALA A 252 12.56 -1.45 -1.31
N LEU A 253 12.92 -0.67 -0.29
CA LEU A 253 12.88 -1.07 1.12
C LEU A 253 11.43 -1.23 1.60
N ARG A 254 10.56 -0.25 1.32
CA ARG A 254 9.13 -0.33 1.64
C ARG A 254 8.47 -1.54 0.99
N ALA A 255 8.73 -1.77 -0.30
CA ALA A 255 8.23 -2.92 -1.04
C ALA A 255 8.62 -4.25 -0.36
N TRP A 256 9.89 -4.36 0.06
CA TRP A 256 10.38 -5.54 0.75
C TRP A 256 9.73 -5.73 2.12
N MET A 257 9.70 -4.68 2.95
CA MET A 257 9.10 -4.74 4.30
C MET A 257 7.62 -5.11 4.24
N LEU A 258 6.87 -4.50 3.32
CA LEU A 258 5.47 -4.86 3.05
C LEU A 258 5.35 -6.34 2.64
N SER A 259 6.29 -6.84 1.83
CA SER A 259 6.27 -8.25 1.43
C SER A 259 6.52 -9.23 2.57
N MET A 260 7.46 -8.92 3.47
CA MET A 260 7.72 -9.71 4.67
C MET A 260 6.50 -9.72 5.58
N TYR A 261 5.89 -8.56 5.79
CA TYR A 261 4.68 -8.42 6.59
C TYR A 261 3.51 -9.23 6.02
N LEU A 262 3.22 -9.06 4.73
CA LEU A 262 2.15 -9.80 4.05
C LEU A 262 2.38 -11.30 4.07
N SER A 263 3.62 -11.75 3.88
CA SER A 263 3.98 -13.15 4.01
C SER A 263 3.59 -13.68 5.40
N GLY A 264 3.98 -12.98 6.47
CA GLY A 264 3.56 -13.35 7.84
C GLY A 264 2.03 -13.43 8.00
N LYS A 265 1.28 -12.48 7.45
CA LYS A 265 -0.19 -12.46 7.53
C LYS A 265 -0.88 -13.52 6.69
N ILE A 266 -0.32 -13.88 5.55
CA ILE A 266 -0.80 -15.02 4.75
C ILE A 266 -0.64 -16.30 5.57
N LYS A 267 0.49 -16.51 6.25
CA LYS A 267 0.70 -17.68 7.11
C LYS A 267 -0.36 -17.79 8.22
N GLU A 268 -0.74 -16.65 8.81
CA GLU A 268 -1.78 -16.60 9.85
C GLU A 268 -3.18 -16.92 9.30
N CYS A 269 -3.49 -16.47 8.09
CA CYS A 269 -4.87 -16.51 7.54
C CYS A 269 -5.12 -17.64 6.53
N CYS A 270 -4.06 -18.23 5.99
CA CYS A 270 -4.09 -19.23 4.93
C CYS A 270 -3.31 -20.47 5.38
N SER A 271 -3.83 -21.14 6.42
CA SER A 271 -3.17 -22.25 7.12
C SER A 271 -2.94 -23.49 6.26
N LEU A 272 -3.59 -23.61 5.11
CA LEU A 272 -3.43 -24.73 4.18
C LEU A 272 -2.34 -24.49 3.13
N ILE A 273 -1.76 -23.29 3.08
CA ILE A 273 -0.65 -22.98 2.17
C ILE A 273 0.67 -23.45 2.79
N SER A 274 1.40 -24.30 2.07
CA SER A 274 2.74 -24.73 2.49
C SER A 274 3.76 -23.59 2.37
N SER A 275 4.81 -23.61 3.21
CA SER A 275 5.86 -22.59 3.17
C SER A 275 6.49 -22.37 1.79
N PRO A 276 6.76 -23.42 0.96
CA PRO A 276 7.27 -23.21 -0.40
C PRO A 276 6.29 -22.44 -1.29
N VAL A 277 4.99 -22.76 -1.23
CA VAL A 277 3.95 -22.06 -2.01
C VAL A 277 3.81 -20.61 -1.55
N GLN A 278 3.88 -20.37 -0.24
CA GLN A 278 3.84 -19.02 0.33
C GLN A 278 5.02 -18.16 -0.18
N GLN A 279 6.24 -18.69 -0.17
CA GLN A 279 7.42 -18.01 -0.70
C GLN A 279 7.28 -17.72 -2.19
N GLN A 280 6.72 -18.67 -2.95
CA GLN A 280 6.43 -18.47 -4.36
C GLN A 280 5.41 -17.35 -4.59
N ILE A 281 4.29 -17.35 -3.87
CA ILE A 281 3.27 -16.28 -3.96
C ILE A 281 3.89 -14.93 -3.67
N GLN A 282 4.69 -14.82 -2.60
CA GLN A 282 5.36 -13.58 -2.24
C GLN A 282 6.26 -13.08 -3.38
N MET A 283 7.14 -13.93 -3.89
CA MET A 283 8.12 -13.54 -4.91
C MET A 283 7.46 -13.21 -6.25
N VAL A 284 6.48 -14.00 -6.69
CA VAL A 284 5.73 -13.76 -7.93
C VAL A 284 4.91 -12.48 -7.82
N SER A 285 4.23 -12.26 -6.70
CA SER A 285 3.40 -11.07 -6.52
C SER A 285 4.24 -9.79 -6.50
N LEU A 286 5.38 -9.83 -5.81
CA LEU A 286 6.31 -8.70 -5.76
C LEU A 286 6.94 -8.45 -7.14
N ASP A 287 7.31 -9.50 -7.88
CA ASP A 287 7.89 -9.35 -9.22
C ASP A 287 6.91 -8.73 -10.22
N ILE A 288 5.67 -9.23 -10.28
CA ILE A 288 4.64 -8.74 -11.19
C ILE A 288 4.32 -7.27 -10.92
N ALA A 289 4.12 -6.91 -9.65
CA ALA A 289 3.83 -5.53 -9.29
C ALA A 289 5.04 -4.60 -9.49
N ALA A 290 6.26 -5.07 -9.17
CA ALA A 290 7.49 -4.33 -9.44
C ALA A 290 7.68 -4.11 -10.94
N ALA A 291 7.44 -5.12 -11.77
CA ALA A 291 7.50 -5.02 -13.22
C ALA A 291 6.53 -3.96 -13.75
N GLU A 292 5.33 -3.81 -13.20
CA GLU A 292 4.44 -2.73 -13.63
C GLU A 292 4.94 -1.34 -13.23
N SER A 293 5.65 -1.23 -12.12
CA SER A 293 6.17 0.06 -11.62
C SER A 293 7.34 0.65 -12.43
N VAL A 294 8.06 -0.18 -13.19
CA VAL A 294 9.20 0.24 -14.03
C VAL A 294 8.76 0.58 -15.46
N GLY A 295 9.23 1.72 -15.96
CA GLY A 295 9.00 2.14 -17.35
C GLY A 295 9.63 1.20 -18.38
N LYS A 296 9.15 1.24 -19.63
CA LYS A 296 9.61 0.37 -20.73
C LYS A 296 11.14 0.34 -20.91
N GLY A 297 11.80 1.50 -20.85
CA GLY A 297 13.26 1.58 -20.98
C GLY A 297 14.04 0.90 -19.84
N ALA A 298 13.50 0.89 -18.61
CA ALA A 298 14.13 0.18 -17.49
C ALA A 298 13.96 -1.35 -17.62
N LYS A 299 12.82 -1.80 -18.19
CA LYS A 299 12.61 -3.21 -18.55
C LYS A 299 13.61 -3.65 -19.63
N GLU A 300 13.76 -2.85 -20.68
CA GLU A 300 14.70 -3.10 -21.78
C GLU A 300 16.15 -3.13 -21.30
N ALA A 301 16.57 -2.18 -20.46
CA ALA A 301 17.90 -2.18 -19.84
C ALA A 301 18.15 -3.40 -18.94
N ALA A 302 17.13 -3.86 -18.19
CA ALA A 302 17.22 -5.07 -17.39
C ALA A 302 17.30 -6.35 -18.26
N ILE A 303 16.64 -6.37 -19.42
CA ILE A 303 16.72 -7.46 -20.42
C ILE A 303 18.09 -7.48 -21.10
N LEU A 304 18.66 -6.33 -21.45
CA LEU A 304 19.94 -6.20 -22.15
C LEU A 304 21.15 -6.57 -21.26
N ASN A 305 21.08 -6.29 -19.95
CA ASN A 305 22.13 -6.62 -18.98
C ASN A 305 22.15 -8.12 -18.57
N ARG A 306 21.82 -9.04 -19.48
CA ARG A 306 21.81 -10.50 -19.25
C ARG A 306 23.22 -11.08 -19.08
N ALA A 307 23.72 -11.07 -17.86
CA ALA A 307 24.62 -12.12 -17.38
C ALA A 307 23.78 -13.17 -16.63
N LYS A 308 23.76 -14.41 -17.15
CA LYS A 308 23.28 -15.68 -16.57
C LYS A 308 22.28 -15.61 -15.39
N THR A 309 21.07 -16.17 -15.55
CA THR A 309 20.24 -16.92 -14.55
C THR A 309 18.72 -16.63 -14.67
N SER A 310 17.95 -17.62 -14.24
CA SER A 310 16.49 -17.79 -14.16
C SER A 310 15.75 -16.79 -13.25
N GLU A 311 16.14 -15.51 -13.25
CA GLU A 311 15.66 -14.55 -12.25
C GLU A 311 14.44 -13.70 -12.69
N PRO A 312 13.53 -13.35 -11.76
CA PRO A 312 12.36 -12.51 -12.05
C PRO A 312 12.77 -11.07 -12.45
N LEU A 313 12.23 -10.59 -13.58
CA LEU A 313 12.68 -9.38 -14.28
C LEU A 313 12.28 -8.08 -13.55
N GLY A 314 11.11 -8.05 -12.92
CA GLY A 314 10.57 -6.89 -12.22
C GLY A 314 11.38 -6.53 -10.99
N LEU A 315 11.76 -7.51 -10.17
CA LEU A 315 12.59 -7.29 -8.97
C LEU A 315 13.96 -6.68 -9.29
N ARG A 316 14.54 -7.09 -10.42
CA ARG A 316 15.81 -6.56 -10.90
C ARG A 316 15.64 -5.13 -11.41
N ALA A 317 14.64 -4.91 -12.27
CA ALA A 317 14.40 -3.61 -12.89
C ALA A 317 14.00 -2.54 -11.86
N ALA A 318 13.24 -2.91 -10.83
CA ALA A 318 12.87 -2.03 -9.72
C ALA A 318 14.01 -1.79 -8.70
N GLY A 319 15.14 -2.49 -8.83
CA GLY A 319 16.26 -2.38 -7.88
C GLY A 319 16.02 -3.04 -6.52
N ILE A 320 14.88 -3.71 -6.32
CA ILE A 320 14.51 -4.39 -5.08
C ILE A 320 15.53 -5.48 -4.76
N ARG A 321 15.96 -6.25 -5.77
CA ARG A 321 16.98 -7.29 -5.58
C ARG A 321 18.30 -6.71 -5.07
N ARG A 322 18.76 -5.59 -5.64
CA ARG A 322 20.02 -4.98 -5.19
C ARG A 322 19.92 -4.50 -3.74
N ALA A 323 18.77 -3.96 -3.33
CA ALA A 323 18.53 -3.61 -1.93
C ALA A 323 18.50 -4.86 -1.02
N LEU A 324 17.88 -5.96 -1.47
CA LEU A 324 17.80 -7.21 -0.71
C LEU A 324 19.14 -7.85 -0.38
N PHE A 325 20.07 -7.76 -1.31
CA PHE A 325 21.43 -8.30 -1.16
C PHE A 325 22.43 -7.24 -0.72
N ASP A 326 21.98 -6.05 -0.31
CA ASP A 326 22.84 -5.04 0.27
C ASP A 326 23.28 -5.49 1.69
N PRO A 327 24.59 -5.63 1.96
CA PRO A 327 25.08 -6.11 3.25
C PRO A 327 24.74 -5.17 4.42
N ASP A 328 24.46 -3.88 4.13
CA ASP A 328 24.13 -2.89 5.15
C ASP A 328 22.62 -2.89 5.50
N LEU A 329 21.78 -3.58 4.73
CA LEU A 329 20.32 -3.63 4.93
C LEU A 329 19.93 -4.09 6.35
N PRO A 330 20.49 -5.19 6.92
CA PRO A 330 20.11 -5.63 8.26
C PRO A 330 20.45 -4.61 9.35
N HIS A 331 21.57 -3.89 9.20
CA HIS A 331 21.94 -2.83 10.14
C HIS A 331 20.97 -1.66 10.02
N HIS A 332 20.70 -1.20 8.80
CA HIS A 332 19.76 -0.11 8.55
C HIS A 332 18.36 -0.40 9.12
N LEU A 333 17.83 -1.61 8.90
CA LEU A 333 16.54 -2.03 9.46
C LEU A 333 16.52 -2.02 10.98
N ARG A 334 17.58 -2.51 11.64
CA ARG A 334 17.69 -2.46 13.10
C ARG A 334 17.67 -1.02 13.60
N THR A 335 18.43 -0.13 12.96
CA THR A 335 18.45 1.30 13.30
C THR A 335 17.06 1.92 13.21
N LEU A 336 16.31 1.67 12.12
CA LEU A 336 14.95 2.20 11.98
C LEU A 336 13.99 1.68 13.07
N LEU A 337 14.09 0.39 13.43
CA LEU A 337 13.28 -0.20 14.48
C LEU A 337 13.60 0.35 15.88
N GLU A 338 14.89 0.56 16.16
CA GLU A 338 15.36 1.19 17.41
C GLU A 338 14.86 2.64 17.52
N ILE A 339 14.94 3.41 16.43
CA ILE A 339 14.41 4.77 16.36
C ILE A 339 12.89 4.77 16.56
N ARG A 340 12.14 3.89 15.87
CA ARG A 340 10.68 3.77 16.05
C ARG A 340 10.33 3.48 17.51
N SER A 341 11.06 2.57 18.15
CA SER A 341 10.86 2.23 19.57
C SER A 341 11.07 3.43 20.49
N ARG A 342 12.06 4.28 20.20
CA ARG A 342 12.33 5.52 20.94
C ARG A 342 11.30 6.62 20.70
N LEU A 343 10.79 6.75 19.47
CA LEU A 343 9.80 7.77 19.11
C LEU A 343 8.41 7.43 19.64
N ARG A 344 8.01 6.16 19.62
CA ARG A 344 6.63 5.75 19.96
C ARG A 344 6.08 6.32 21.29
N PRO A 345 6.85 6.40 22.40
CA PRO A 345 6.38 7.00 23.65
C PRO A 345 6.18 8.53 23.59
N THR A 346 6.80 9.22 22.62
CA THR A 346 6.69 10.69 22.47
C THR A 346 5.53 11.09 21.56
N LEU A 347 5.03 10.14 20.75
CA LEU A 347 3.86 10.33 19.92
C LEU A 347 2.58 10.40 20.76
N ARG A 348 1.52 10.97 20.19
CA ARG A 348 0.22 11.14 20.84
C ARG A 348 -0.84 10.29 20.14
N PRO A 349 -0.78 8.95 20.28
CA PRO A 349 -1.71 8.06 19.58
C PRO A 349 -3.16 8.37 19.97
N ARG A 350 -4.05 8.27 18.99
CA ARG A 350 -5.47 8.64 19.11
C ARG A 350 -6.33 7.57 19.74
#